data_AF-A0AAN8ZL54-F1
#
_entry.id   AF-A0AAN8ZL54-F1
#
_cell.length_a   1.000
_cell.length_b   1.000
_cell.length_c   1.000
_cell.angle_alpha   90.00
_cell.angle_beta   90.00
_cell.angle_gamma   90.00
#
_symmetry.space_group_name_H-M   'P 1'
#
loop_
_entity.id
_entity.type
_entity.pdbx_description
1 polymer ?
#
loop_
_entity_poly.entity_id
_entity_poly.type
_entity_poly.pdbx_seq_one_letter_code
_entity_poly.pdbx_strand_id
1 'polypeptide(L)'
;MIDGYAQLGEDEEALRLFKKARLKKLDVNDFTFSSVIQVCGNSTFLELGKTIQGLCLKTSYDSSSFVGSALISLYSKCGAYMVFEDITVRNLGMWNLILIAYAQHAHTKEVFSLFKELCRILEEGKYYFELMKEYGIEPEPQHYASNVDLRRAGKLQDAASLIKEMPTYGICLDCFVNWV
;
A
#
# COMPACT_ATOMS: atom_id res chain seq x y z
N MET A 1 3.27 20.25 -1.10
CA MET A 1 4.53 21.03 -1.19
C MET A 1 5.76 20.13 -1.06
N ILE A 2 5.94 19.39 0.05
CA ILE A 2 7.04 18.41 0.20
C ILE A 2 6.99 17.34 -0.92
N ASP A 3 5.81 16.77 -1.16
CA ASP A 3 5.59 15.80 -2.24
C ASP A 3 5.94 16.35 -3.63
N GLY A 4 5.64 17.62 -3.89
CA GLY A 4 5.99 18.28 -5.16
C GLY A 4 7.50 18.38 -5.38
N TYR A 5 8.28 18.68 -4.33
CA TYR A 5 9.75 18.68 -4.43
C TYR A 5 10.30 17.26 -4.60
N ALA A 6 9.72 16.28 -3.88
CA ALA A 6 10.10 14.87 -4.03
C ALA A 6 9.89 14.37 -5.48
N GLN A 7 8.76 14.72 -6.11
CA GLN A 7 8.47 14.36 -7.50
C GLN A 7 9.38 15.03 -8.52
N LEU A 8 9.90 16.22 -8.21
CA LEU A 8 10.85 16.95 -9.04
C LEU A 8 12.30 16.46 -8.86
N GLY A 9 12.56 15.52 -7.94
CA GLY A 9 13.91 15.05 -7.60
C GLY A 9 14.72 16.04 -6.76
N GLU A 10 14.07 17.07 -6.21
CA GLU A 10 14.66 18.08 -5.34
C GLU A 10 14.70 17.56 -3.89
N ASP A 11 15.39 16.45 -3.70
CA ASP A 11 15.42 15.63 -2.48
C ASP A 11 15.87 16.45 -1.24
N GLU A 12 16.90 17.29 -1.39
CA GLU A 12 17.41 18.12 -0.29
C GLU A 12 16.36 19.14 0.19
N GLU A 13 15.63 19.76 -0.73
CA GLU A 13 14.59 20.74 -0.38
C GLU A 13 13.38 20.07 0.27
N ALA A 14 12.99 18.88 -0.20
CA ALA A 14 11.95 18.08 0.42
C ALA A 14 12.32 17.74 1.89
N LEU A 15 13.54 17.28 2.13
CA LEU A 15 14.04 16.96 3.48
C LEU A 15 14.17 18.21 4.37
N ARG A 16 14.64 19.33 3.80
CA ARG A 16 14.75 20.62 4.51
C ARG A 16 13.39 21.13 4.96
N LEU A 17 12.38 21.05 4.09
CA LEU A 17 11.01 21.44 4.40
C LEU A 17 10.38 20.53 5.46
N PHE A 18 10.61 19.21 5.37
CA PHE A 18 10.17 18.28 6.40
C PHE A 18 10.78 18.60 7.77
N LYS A 19 12.11 18.83 7.83
CA LYS A 19 12.79 19.24 9.06
C LYS A 19 12.20 20.54 9.63
N LYS A 20 11.93 21.53 8.78
CA LYS A 20 11.31 22.80 9.19
C LYS A 20 9.88 22.61 9.70
N ALA A 21 9.08 21.76 9.06
CA ALA A 21 7.72 21.43 9.51
C ALA A 21 7.73 20.81 10.90
N ARG A 22 8.65 19.85 11.14
CA ARG A 22 8.86 19.23 12.45
C ARG A 22 9.31 20.22 13.52
N LEU A 23 10.27 21.10 13.22
CA LEU A 23 10.75 22.13 14.16
C LEU A 23 9.64 23.11 14.56
N LYS A 24 8.76 23.44 13.61
CA LYS A 24 7.60 24.30 13.85
C LYS A 24 6.40 23.56 14.47
N LYS A 25 6.53 22.27 14.77
CA LYS A 25 5.45 21.40 15.26
C LYS A 25 4.19 21.47 14.38
N LEU A 26 4.39 21.58 13.06
CA LEU A 26 3.30 21.45 12.12
C LEU A 26 2.87 19.98 12.06
N ASP A 27 1.57 19.78 11.90
CA ASP A 27 1.03 18.45 11.75
C ASP A 27 1.50 17.84 10.41
N VAL A 28 2.00 16.61 10.48
CA VAL A 28 2.51 15.86 9.33
C VAL A 28 1.65 14.63 9.17
N ASN A 29 1.10 14.43 7.97
CA ASN A 29 0.26 13.28 7.68
C ASN A 29 1.06 12.13 7.06
N ASP A 30 0.39 11.00 6.86
CA ASP A 30 0.92 9.82 6.21
C ASP A 30 1.45 10.07 4.79
N PHE A 31 0.79 10.91 3.99
CA PHE A 31 1.30 11.33 2.69
C PHE A 31 2.67 12.01 2.81
N THR A 32 2.84 12.90 3.79
CA THR A 32 4.11 13.59 4.03
C THR A 32 5.21 12.57 4.40
N PHE A 33 4.91 11.60 5.26
CA PHE A 33 5.85 10.53 5.59
C PHE A 33 6.20 9.68 4.36
N SER A 34 5.21 9.29 3.58
CA SER A 34 5.41 8.53 2.34
C SER A 34 6.36 9.25 1.38
N SER A 35 6.15 10.53 1.10
CA SER A 35 7.03 11.30 0.20
C SER A 35 8.46 11.41 0.72
N VAL A 36 8.64 11.63 2.03
CA VAL A 36 9.98 11.73 2.65
C VAL A 36 10.71 10.39 2.64
N ILE A 37 9.99 9.28 2.87
CA ILE A 37 10.56 7.92 2.77
C ILE A 37 10.96 7.61 1.32
N GLN A 38 10.15 8.00 0.33
CA GLN A 38 10.49 7.85 -1.09
C GLN A 38 11.77 8.61 -1.47
N VAL A 39 11.90 9.86 -0.99
CA VAL A 39 13.15 10.63 -1.15
C VAL A 39 14.34 9.86 -0.58
N CYS A 40 14.20 9.28 0.63
CA CYS A 40 15.28 8.46 1.21
C CYS A 40 15.62 7.22 0.37
N GLY A 41 14.63 6.62 -0.28
CA GLY A 41 14.83 5.49 -1.19
C GLY A 41 15.58 5.88 -2.47
N ASN A 42 15.23 7.01 -3.07
CA ASN A 42 15.84 7.53 -4.29
C ASN A 42 17.31 7.92 -4.09
N SER A 43 17.60 8.68 -3.03
CA SER A 43 18.98 9.13 -2.74
C SER A 43 19.80 8.08 -1.95
N THR A 44 19.28 6.87 -1.72
CA THR A 44 19.94 5.77 -0.97
C THR A 44 20.29 6.10 0.49
N PHE A 45 19.56 7.04 1.11
CA PHE A 45 19.72 7.44 2.51
C PHE A 45 19.03 6.48 3.50
N LEU A 46 19.48 5.22 3.54
CA LEU A 46 18.87 4.16 4.34
C LEU A 46 18.80 4.48 5.85
N GLU A 47 19.86 5.06 6.42
CA GLU A 47 19.91 5.42 7.84
C GLU A 47 18.91 6.53 8.20
N LEU A 48 18.69 7.46 7.28
CA LEU A 48 17.64 8.47 7.44
C LEU A 48 16.25 7.82 7.34
N GLY A 49 16.07 6.91 6.38
CA GLY A 49 14.86 6.12 6.23
C GLY A 49 14.49 5.33 7.50
N LYS A 50 15.46 4.66 8.15
CA LYS A 50 15.28 3.99 9.45
C LYS A 50 14.83 4.96 10.55
N THR A 51 15.44 6.14 10.59
CA THR A 51 15.08 7.18 11.56
C THR A 51 13.63 7.64 11.35
N ILE A 52 13.21 7.82 10.09
CA ILE A 52 11.85 8.22 9.75
C ILE A 52 10.85 7.09 10.04
N GLN A 53 11.19 5.83 9.75
CA GLN A 53 10.36 4.67 10.14
C GLN A 53 10.10 4.64 11.65
N GLY A 54 11.15 4.84 12.46
CA GLY A 54 11.00 4.95 13.92
C GLY A 54 10.15 6.14 14.35
N LEU A 55 10.15 7.22 13.57
CA LEU A 55 9.24 8.34 13.79
C LEU A 55 7.80 7.98 13.45
N CYS A 56 7.54 7.30 12.32
CA CYS A 56 6.20 6.83 11.93
C CYS A 56 5.56 5.98 13.03
N LEU A 57 6.32 5.04 13.60
CA LEU A 57 5.89 4.19 14.72
C LEU A 57 5.52 5.03 15.95
N LYS A 58 6.32 6.04 16.30
CA LYS A 58 6.05 6.93 17.45
C LYS A 58 4.82 7.82 17.25
N THR A 59 4.45 8.08 16.01
CA THR A 59 3.31 8.93 15.64
C THR A 59 2.09 8.12 15.15
N SER A 60 2.10 6.79 15.32
CA SER A 60 0.99 5.90 14.94
C SER A 60 0.62 5.92 13.46
N TYR A 61 1.62 6.07 12.58
CA TYR A 61 1.45 5.96 11.12
C TYR A 61 1.90 4.60 10.55
N ASP A 62 2.21 3.64 11.42
CA ASP A 62 2.64 2.28 11.06
C ASP A 62 1.55 1.44 10.38
N SER A 63 0.27 1.77 10.60
CA SER A 63 -0.86 1.14 9.91
C SER A 63 -1.24 1.81 8.59
N SER A 64 -0.58 2.91 8.19
CA SER A 64 -0.91 3.61 6.94
C SER A 64 -0.43 2.82 5.73
N SER A 65 -1.33 2.61 4.77
CA SER A 65 -1.03 1.92 3.53
C SER A 65 0.02 2.65 2.67
N PHE A 66 -0.01 3.98 2.70
CA PHE A 66 0.96 4.83 2.00
C PHE A 66 2.36 4.69 2.59
N VAL A 67 2.45 4.77 3.93
CA VAL A 67 3.73 4.63 4.65
C VAL A 67 4.30 3.22 4.46
N GLY A 68 3.49 2.18 4.60
CA GLY A 68 3.93 0.79 4.40
C GLY A 68 4.46 0.55 2.99
N SER A 69 3.77 1.07 1.96
CA SER A 69 4.23 0.97 0.56
C SER A 69 5.55 1.69 0.32
N ALA A 70 5.71 2.90 0.88
CA ALA A 70 6.96 3.65 0.79
C ALA A 70 8.12 2.94 1.51
N LEU A 71 7.88 2.33 2.66
CA LEU A 71 8.89 1.55 3.39
C LEU A 71 9.32 0.31 2.60
N ILE A 72 8.40 -0.46 2.02
CA ILE A 72 8.76 -1.60 1.16
C ILE A 72 9.64 -1.13 0.00
N SER A 73 9.33 0.01 -0.61
CA SER A 73 10.14 0.59 -1.69
C SER A 73 11.53 1.00 -1.22
N LEU A 74 11.65 1.67 -0.06
CA LEU A 74 12.92 2.04 0.56
C LEU A 74 13.82 0.81 0.81
N TYR A 75 13.23 -0.26 1.32
CA TYR A 75 13.94 -1.49 1.66
C TYR A 75 13.99 -2.52 0.52
N SER A 76 13.51 -2.18 -0.68
CA SER A 76 13.46 -3.08 -1.85
C SER A 76 14.78 -3.80 -2.12
N LYS A 77 15.91 -3.09 -1.95
CA LYS A 77 17.27 -3.61 -2.11
C LYS A 77 17.80 -4.39 -0.91
N CYS A 78 17.24 -4.19 0.28
CA CYS A 78 17.73 -4.78 1.52
C CYS A 78 16.60 -4.96 2.53
N GLY A 79 16.13 -6.20 2.69
CA GLY A 79 15.23 -6.52 3.79
C GLY A 79 13.78 -6.06 3.64
N ALA A 80 13.31 -5.80 2.41
CA ALA A 80 11.90 -5.49 2.14
C ALA A 80 10.92 -6.50 2.75
N TYR A 81 11.30 -7.78 2.82
CA TYR A 81 10.47 -8.82 3.41
C TYR A 81 10.29 -8.66 4.92
N MET A 82 11.33 -8.27 5.66
CA MET A 82 11.21 -8.04 7.11
C MET A 82 10.22 -6.91 7.39
N VAL A 83 10.32 -5.82 6.62
CA VAL A 83 9.37 -4.70 6.71
C VAL A 83 7.96 -5.13 6.28
N PHE A 84 7.86 -5.94 5.24
CA PHE A 84 6.58 -6.48 4.79
C PHE A 84 5.92 -7.35 5.88
N GLU A 85 6.70 -8.17 6.60
CA GLU A 85 6.22 -8.97 7.72
C GLU A 85 5.71 -8.10 8.88
N ASP A 86 6.41 -7.00 9.18
CA ASP A 86 6.04 -6.07 10.25
C ASP A 86 4.75 -5.26 9.95
N ILE A 87 4.34 -5.15 8.68
CA ILE A 87 3.11 -4.44 8.30
C ILE A 87 1.88 -5.28 8.67
N THR A 88 1.03 -4.70 9.53
CA THR A 88 -0.19 -5.32 10.07
C THR A 88 -1.33 -5.39 9.06
N VAL A 89 -1.46 -4.38 8.19
CA VAL A 89 -2.51 -4.28 7.17
C VAL A 89 -1.87 -4.18 5.80
N ARG A 90 -1.96 -5.26 5.02
CA ARG A 90 -1.35 -5.37 3.69
C ARG A 90 -2.40 -5.30 2.60
N ASN A 91 -2.24 -4.34 1.69
CA ASN A 91 -3.07 -4.27 0.49
C ASN A 91 -2.38 -4.94 -0.71
N LEU A 92 -3.13 -5.12 -1.80
CA LEU A 92 -2.60 -5.72 -3.03
C LEU A 92 -1.39 -4.94 -3.60
N GLY A 93 -1.38 -3.61 -3.43
CA GLY A 93 -0.25 -2.77 -3.83
C GLY A 93 1.06 -3.18 -3.16
N MET A 94 1.04 -3.44 -1.85
CA MET A 94 2.20 -3.91 -1.10
C MET A 94 2.67 -5.30 -1.52
N TRP A 95 1.74 -6.22 -1.78
CA TRP A 95 2.05 -7.55 -2.33
C TRP A 95 2.74 -7.45 -3.71
N ASN A 96 2.28 -6.54 -4.57
CA ASN A 96 2.93 -6.29 -5.86
C ASN A 96 4.33 -5.70 -5.67
N LEU A 97 4.51 -4.77 -4.74
CA LEU A 97 5.81 -4.17 -4.44
C LEU A 97 6.83 -5.20 -3.96
N ILE A 98 6.46 -6.10 -3.04
CA ILE A 98 7.39 -7.13 -2.54
C ILE A 98 7.75 -8.14 -3.64
N LEU A 99 6.79 -8.51 -4.51
CA LEU A 99 7.06 -9.37 -5.66
C LEU A 99 8.02 -8.72 -6.66
N ILE A 100 7.83 -7.42 -6.95
CA ILE A 100 8.73 -6.65 -7.83
C ILE A 100 10.13 -6.56 -7.21
N ALA A 101 10.22 -6.24 -5.92
CA ALA A 101 11.49 -6.16 -5.21
C ALA A 101 12.27 -7.48 -5.31
N TYR A 102 11.63 -8.62 -5.05
CA TYR A 102 12.28 -9.93 -5.15
C TYR A 102 12.62 -10.33 -6.61
N ALA A 103 11.75 -9.99 -7.56
CA ALA A 103 11.99 -10.28 -8.98
C ALA A 103 13.23 -9.53 -9.51
N GLN A 104 13.46 -8.29 -9.06
CA GLN A 104 14.64 -7.49 -9.42
C GLN A 104 15.96 -8.09 -8.91
N HIS A 105 15.91 -8.93 -7.87
CA HIS A 105 17.08 -9.53 -7.24
C HIS A 105 17.27 -11.02 -7.56
N ALA A 106 16.59 -11.53 -8.60
CA ALA A 106 16.70 -12.91 -9.09
C ALA A 106 16.43 -14.01 -8.04
N HIS A 107 15.69 -13.67 -6.98
CA HIS A 107 15.23 -14.61 -5.94
C HIS A 107 13.99 -15.38 -6.42
N THR A 108 14.13 -16.12 -7.51
CA THR A 108 13.00 -16.69 -8.25
C THR A 108 12.14 -17.64 -7.41
N LYS A 109 12.75 -18.41 -6.50
CA LYS A 109 12.00 -19.36 -5.64
C LYS A 109 11.12 -18.63 -4.62
N GLU A 110 11.66 -17.58 -4.02
CA GLU A 110 11.00 -16.74 -3.04
C GLU A 110 9.84 -15.95 -3.68
N VAL A 111 10.03 -15.41 -4.89
CA VAL A 111 8.95 -14.78 -5.68
C VAL A 111 7.80 -15.77 -5.89
N PHE A 112 8.08 -17.00 -6.33
CA PHE A 112 7.02 -17.99 -6.54
C PHE A 112 6.34 -18.42 -5.24
N SER A 113 7.07 -18.47 -4.12
CA SER A 113 6.49 -18.75 -2.81
C SER A 113 5.53 -17.64 -2.38
N LEU A 114 5.96 -16.39 -2.45
CA LEU A 114 5.15 -15.20 -2.15
C LEU A 114 3.93 -15.10 -3.06
N PHE A 115 4.09 -15.41 -4.36
CA PHE A 115 3.00 -15.39 -5.32
C PHE A 115 1.95 -16.46 -5.00
N LYS A 116 2.37 -17.67 -4.61
CA LYS A 116 1.45 -18.73 -4.17
C LYS A 116 0.69 -18.34 -2.90
N GLU A 117 1.37 -17.71 -1.94
CA GLU A 117 0.74 -17.21 -0.72
C GLU A 117 -0.30 -16.14 -1.04
N LEU A 118 0.05 -15.17 -1.90
CA LEU A 118 -0.90 -14.18 -2.40
C LEU A 118 -2.12 -14.87 -3.03
N CYS A 119 -1.93 -15.76 -4.01
CA CYS A 119 -3.04 -16.47 -4.67
C CYS A 119 -3.96 -17.20 -3.68
N ARG A 120 -3.39 -17.86 -2.67
CA ARG A 120 -4.16 -18.54 -1.63
C ARG A 120 -5.03 -17.56 -0.84
N ILE A 121 -4.48 -16.41 -0.43
CA ILE A 121 -5.24 -15.36 0.26
C ILE A 121 -6.36 -14.80 -0.64
N LEU A 122 -6.08 -14.62 -1.94
CA LEU A 122 -7.09 -14.17 -2.91
C LEU A 122 -8.26 -15.18 -3.00
N GLU A 123 -7.95 -16.48 -3.05
CA GLU A 123 -8.95 -17.55 -3.12
C GLU A 123 -9.78 -17.65 -1.83
N GLU A 124 -9.13 -17.56 -0.67
CA GLU A 124 -9.81 -17.53 0.64
C GLU A 124 -10.76 -16.31 0.74
N GLY A 125 -10.28 -15.12 0.36
CA GLY A 125 -11.10 -13.90 0.37
C GLY A 125 -12.33 -14.01 -0.54
N LYS A 126 -12.18 -14.61 -1.73
CA LYS A 126 -13.32 -14.91 -2.61
C LYS A 126 -14.28 -15.91 -1.97
N TYR A 127 -13.77 -16.99 -1.39
CA TYR A 127 -14.58 -18.02 -0.74
C TYR A 127 -15.46 -17.45 0.37
N TYR A 128 -14.88 -16.67 1.30
CA TYR A 128 -15.66 -16.05 2.38
C TYR A 128 -16.70 -15.06 1.86
N PHE A 129 -16.41 -14.32 0.79
CA PHE A 129 -17.37 -13.40 0.20
C PHE A 129 -18.57 -14.12 -0.41
N GLU A 130 -18.37 -15.25 -1.11
CA GLU A 130 -19.48 -16.07 -1.59
C GLU A 130 -20.25 -16.70 -0.43
N LEU A 131 -19.56 -17.10 0.63
CA LEU A 131 -20.16 -17.64 1.85
C LEU A 131 -21.08 -16.61 2.53
N MET A 132 -20.66 -15.34 2.62
CA MET A 132 -21.50 -14.26 3.15
C MET A 132 -22.84 -14.18 2.40
N LYS A 133 -22.80 -14.25 1.06
CA LYS A 133 -24.02 -14.27 0.23
C LYS A 133 -24.88 -15.51 0.50
N GLU A 134 -24.28 -16.68 0.63
CA GLU A 134 -24.98 -17.95 0.87
C GLU A 134 -25.73 -17.96 2.21
N TYR A 135 -25.11 -17.45 3.27
CA TYR A 135 -25.72 -17.35 4.60
C TYR A 135 -26.64 -16.12 4.76
N GLY A 136 -26.83 -15.32 3.70
CA GLY A 136 -27.67 -14.12 3.74
C GLY A 136 -27.08 -12.96 4.54
N ILE A 137 -25.76 -12.94 4.75
CA ILE A 137 -25.03 -11.83 5.35
C ILE A 137 -24.76 -10.81 4.25
N GLU A 138 -25.31 -9.60 4.36
CA GLU A 138 -25.04 -8.54 3.38
C GLU A 138 -23.59 -8.06 3.46
N PRO A 139 -22.81 -8.15 2.37
CA PRO A 139 -21.43 -7.67 2.39
C PRO A 139 -21.39 -6.14 2.44
N GLU A 140 -20.64 -5.59 3.38
CA GLU A 140 -20.39 -4.15 3.43
C GLU A 140 -19.53 -3.65 2.25
N PRO A 141 -19.56 -2.33 1.93
CA PRO A 141 -18.77 -1.75 0.84
C PRO A 141 -17.27 -2.12 0.89
N GLN A 142 -16.70 -2.25 2.09
CA GLN A 142 -15.31 -2.67 2.28
C GLN A 142 -15.01 -4.11 1.83
N HIS A 143 -15.99 -5.01 1.88
CA HIS A 143 -15.84 -6.39 1.40
C HIS A 143 -15.88 -6.46 -0.13
N TYR A 144 -16.79 -5.70 -0.75
CA TYR A 144 -16.82 -5.56 -2.20
C TYR A 144 -15.56 -4.87 -2.71
N ALA A 145 -15.14 -3.81 -2.03
CA ALA A 145 -13.92 -3.08 -2.31
C ALA A 145 -12.70 -4.00 -2.38
N SER A 146 -12.49 -4.74 -1.29
CA SER A 146 -11.46 -5.76 -1.22
C SER A 146 -11.61 -6.76 -2.37
N ASN A 147 -12.80 -7.29 -2.63
CA ASN A 147 -13.01 -8.29 -3.69
C ASN A 147 -12.80 -7.75 -5.12
N VAL A 148 -13.10 -6.48 -5.39
CA VAL A 148 -12.77 -5.81 -6.66
C VAL A 148 -11.26 -5.68 -6.83
N ASP A 149 -10.56 -5.21 -5.80
CA ASP A 149 -9.08 -5.14 -5.80
C ASP A 149 -8.48 -6.53 -6.02
N LEU A 150 -9.00 -7.56 -5.34
CA LEU A 150 -8.60 -8.96 -5.48
C LEU A 150 -8.82 -9.48 -6.93
N ARG A 151 -9.92 -9.10 -7.60
CA ARG A 151 -10.23 -9.53 -8.98
C ARG A 151 -9.44 -8.78 -10.05
N ARG A 152 -9.04 -7.52 -9.80
CA ARG A 152 -8.16 -6.73 -10.69
C ARG A 152 -6.78 -7.38 -10.89
N ALA A 153 -6.32 -8.25 -9.98
CA ALA A 153 -5.04 -8.95 -10.07
C ALA A 153 -4.98 -10.07 -11.14
N GLY A 154 -6.09 -10.46 -11.77
CA GLY A 154 -6.05 -11.56 -12.76
C GLY A 154 -7.30 -11.82 -13.58
N LYS A 155 -8.45 -11.21 -13.25
CA LYS A 155 -9.72 -11.41 -13.98
C LYS A 155 -10.56 -10.12 -14.02
N LEU A 156 -10.18 -9.21 -14.91
CA LEU A 156 -10.86 -7.92 -15.12
C LEU A 156 -12.37 -8.06 -15.41
N GLN A 157 -12.78 -9.14 -16.09
CA GLN A 157 -14.20 -9.40 -16.38
C GLN A 157 -14.98 -9.74 -15.10
N ASP A 158 -14.40 -10.50 -14.19
CA ASP A 158 -15.00 -10.85 -12.90
C ASP A 158 -15.12 -9.62 -11.98
N ALA A 159 -14.17 -8.67 -12.08
CA ALA A 159 -14.25 -7.40 -11.34
C ALA A 159 -15.42 -6.55 -11.85
N ALA A 160 -15.59 -6.46 -13.18
CA ALA A 160 -16.66 -5.67 -13.78
C ALA A 160 -18.06 -6.23 -13.50
N SER A 161 -18.23 -7.55 -13.40
CA SER A 161 -19.50 -8.16 -13.00
C SER A 161 -19.81 -7.89 -11.53
N LEU A 162 -18.82 -8.00 -10.65
CA LEU A 162 -19.00 -7.73 -9.22
C LEU A 162 -19.40 -6.28 -8.94
N ILE A 163 -18.80 -5.32 -9.66
CA ILE A 163 -19.14 -3.89 -9.55
C ILE A 163 -20.61 -3.65 -9.91
N LYS A 164 -21.18 -4.40 -10.86
CA LYS A 164 -22.60 -4.32 -11.23
C LYS A 164 -23.54 -4.93 -10.19
N GLU A 165 -23.05 -5.86 -9.38
CA GLU A 165 -23.79 -6.49 -8.28
C GLU A 165 -23.78 -5.67 -6.99
N MET A 166 -22.98 -4.60 -6.92
CA MET A 166 -22.92 -3.74 -5.74
C MET A 166 -24.22 -2.96 -5.58
N PRO A 167 -24.83 -2.94 -4.37
CA PRO A 167 -25.94 -2.05 -4.11
C PRO A 167 -25.48 -0.61 -4.26
N THR A 168 -26.22 0.20 -5.02
CA THR A 168 -25.96 1.63 -5.18
C THR A 168 -26.37 2.35 -3.88
N TYR A 169 -25.54 2.24 -2.85
CA TYR A 169 -25.72 2.89 -1.55
C TYR A 169 -25.47 4.40 -1.64
N GLY A 170 -26.26 5.14 -2.44
CA GLY A 170 -26.27 6.61 -2.45
C GLY A 170 -24.91 7.29 -2.66
N ILE A 171 -23.91 6.57 -3.18
CA ILE A 171 -22.56 7.11 -3.37
C ILE A 171 -22.56 7.88 -4.69
N CYS A 172 -22.20 9.16 -4.62
CA CYS A 172 -22.09 10.05 -5.78
C CYS A 172 -21.20 9.40 -6.87
N LEU A 173 -21.60 9.49 -8.15
CA LEU A 173 -20.82 8.94 -9.27
C LEU A 173 -19.35 9.44 -9.26
N ASP A 174 -19.07 10.61 -8.69
CA ASP A 174 -17.72 11.14 -8.55
C ASP A 174 -16.83 10.33 -7.59
N CYS A 175 -17.40 9.65 -6.58
CA CYS A 175 -16.67 8.73 -5.72
C CYS A 175 -16.43 7.37 -6.39
N PHE A 176 -17.28 6.99 -7.35
CA PHE A 176 -17.14 5.75 -8.13
C PHE A 176 -15.98 5.86 -9.14
N VAL A 177 -15.76 7.04 -9.71
CA VAL A 177 -14.66 7.32 -10.65
C VAL A 177 -13.30 7.43 -9.93
N ASN A 178 -13.27 7.94 -8.70
CA ASN A 178 -12.04 7.94 -7.87
C ASN A 178 -11.67 6.55 -7.30
N TRP A 179 -12.52 5.54 -7.52
CA TRP A 179 -12.31 4.14 -7.17
C TRP A 179 -11.79 3.28 -8.35
N VAL A 180 -11.72 3.86 -9.56
CA VAL A 180 -11.15 3.25 -10.76
C VAL A 180 -9.68 3.61 -10.88
#